data_AF-A0A4Q2D4K2-F1
#
_entry.id   AF-A0A4Q2D4K2-F1
#
_cell.length_a   1.000
_cell.length_b   1.000
_cell.length_c   1.000
_cell.angle_alpha   90.00
_cell.angle_beta   90.00
_cell.angle_gamma   90.00
#
_symmetry.space_group_name_H-M   'P 1'
#
loop_
_entity.id
_entity.type
_entity.pdbx_description
1 polymer ?
#
loop_
_entity_poly.entity_id
_entity_poly.type
_entity_poly.pdbx_seq_one_letter_code
_entity_poly.pdbx_strand_id
1 'polypeptide(L)' 'MYCLTQDEQKALAEYIKENLSKGFIHRSTSPAASPILFVRKKTGDLRLCVDYR' A
#
# COMPACT_ATOMS: atom_id res chain seq x y z
N MET A 1 -0.55 8.57 13.34
CA MET A 1 -0.92 8.84 11.93
C MET A 1 0.34 8.61 11.11
N TYR A 2 0.38 7.58 10.27
CA TYR A 2 1.59 7.28 9.49
C TYR A 2 1.67 8.26 8.32
N CYS A 3 2.67 9.15 8.35
CA CYS A 3 2.92 10.07 7.24
C CYS A 3 3.68 9.31 6.15
N LEU A 4 3.12 9.26 4.94
CA LEU A 4 3.81 8.74 3.77
C LEU A 4 4.68 9.84 3.17
N THR A 5 5.89 9.49 2.79
CA THR A 5 6.74 10.36 1.95
C THR A 5 6.17 10.45 0.54
N GLN A 6 6.62 11.44 -0.24
CA GLN A 6 6.13 11.64 -1.62
C GLN A 6 6.37 10.40 -2.52
N ASP A 7 7.50 9.72 -2.33
CA ASP A 7 7.84 8.51 -3.09
C ASP A 7 6.96 7.32 -2.69
N GLU A 8 6.69 7.15 -1.39
CA GLU A 8 5.77 6.13 -0.89
C GLU A 8 4.34 6.37 -1.35
N GLN A 9 3.91 7.63 -1.44
CA GLN A 9 2.58 7.98 -1.92
C GLN A 9 2.41 7.68 -3.42
N LYS A 10 3.45 7.90 -4.23
CA LYS A 10 3.47 7.49 -5.65
C LYS A 10 3.42 5.96 -5.78
N ALA A 11 4.28 5.26 -5.03
CA ALA A 11 4.32 3.79 -5.03
C ALA A 11 2.97 3.20 -4.59
N LEU A 12 2.30 3.82 -3.61
CA LEU A 12 0.97 3.43 -3.18
C LEU A 12 -0.08 3.59 -4.30
N ALA A 13 -0.08 4.72 -4.99
CA ALA A 13 -1.04 4.99 -6.06
C ALA A 13 -0.87 3.99 -7.22
N GLU A 14 0.37 3.69 -7.61
CA GLU A 14 0.68 2.67 -8.62
C GLU A 14 0.25 1.28 -8.18
N TYR A 15 0.59 0.87 -6.95
CA TYR A 15 0.16 -0.40 -6.38
C TYR A 15 -1.37 -0.54 -6.39
N ILE A 16 -2.10 0.48 -5.95
CA ILE A 16 -3.57 0.46 -5.94
C ILE A 16 -4.10 0.29 -7.36
N LYS A 17 -3.59 1.06 -8.33
CA LYS A 17 -4.04 1.00 -9.73
C LYS A 17 -3.83 -0.38 -10.34
N GLU A 18 -2.66 -0.99 -10.12
CA GLU A 18 -2.35 -2.33 -10.63
C GLU A 18 -3.17 -3.42 -9.97
N ASN A 19 -3.36 -3.36 -8.65
CA ASN A 19 -4.11 -4.41 -7.95
C ASN A 19 -5.62 -4.29 -8.19
N LEU A 20 -6.13 -3.07 -8.45
CA LEU A 20 -7.50 -2.86 -8.93
C LEU A 20 -7.68 -3.43 -10.34
N SER A 21 -6.73 -3.22 -11.26
CA SER A 21 -6.83 -3.75 -12.63
C SER A 21 -6.69 -5.27 -12.68
N LYS A 22 -5.86 -5.86 -11.80
CA LYS A 22 -5.74 -7.31 -11.62
C LYS A 22 -6.93 -7.92 -10.87
N GLY A 23 -7.76 -7.12 -10.21
CA GLY A 23 -8.88 -7.58 -9.40
C GLY A 23 -8.48 -8.19 -8.05
N PHE A 24 -7.24 -7.98 -7.59
CA PHE A 24 -6.76 -8.48 -6.29
C PHE A 24 -7.32 -7.68 -5.11
N ILE A 25 -7.66 -6.41 -5.33
CA ILE A 25 -8.32 -5.56 -4.33
C ILE A 25 -9.55 -4.91 -4.94
N HIS A 26 -10.49 -4.50 -4.09
CA HIS A 26 -11.63 -3.68 -4.45
C HIS A 26 -11.86 -2.59 -3.40
N ARG A 27 -12.64 -1.56 -3.74
CA ARG A 27 -13.05 -0.55 -2.76
C ARG A 27 -13.94 -1.20 -1.71
N SER A 28 -13.66 -0.94 -0.44
CA SER A 28 -14.41 -1.46 0.70
C SER A 28 -15.11 -0.31 1.44
N THR A 29 -16.25 -0.61 2.05
CA THR A 29 -17.01 0.28 2.96
C THR A 29 -16.95 -0.19 4.41
N SER A 30 -16.06 -1.14 4.72
CA SER A 30 -15.89 -1.70 6.06
C SER A 30 -15.54 -0.60 7.07
N PRO A 31 -16.09 -0.65 8.30
CA PRO A 31 -15.67 0.24 9.40
C PRO A 31 -14.26 -0.12 9.92
N ALA A 32 -13.76 -1.32 9.60
CA ALA A 32 -12.42 -1.76 9.96
C ALA A 32 -11.42 -1.43 8.84
N ALA A 33 -10.26 -0.92 9.24
CA ALA A 33 -9.13 -0.66 8.36
C ALA A 33 -7.81 -1.04 9.06
N SER A 34 -6.88 -1.57 8.29
CA SER A 34 -5.50 -1.83 8.73
C SER A 34 -4.56 -0.81 8.08
N PRO A 35 -3.54 -0.32 8.81
CA PRO A 35 -2.55 0.56 8.21
C PRO A 35 -1.66 -0.22 7.21
N ILE A 36 -1.09 0.54 6.29
CA ILE A 36 -0.09 0.06 5.35
C ILE A 36 1.28 0.63 5.71
N LEU A 37 2.30 -0.17 5.49
CA LEU A 37 3.70 0.16 5.76
C LEU A 37 4.51 -0.10 4.50
N PHE A 38 5.49 0.76 4.24
CA PHE A 38 6.48 0.52 3.21
C PHE A 38 7.79 0.06 3.85
N VAL A 39 8.35 -1.01 3.30
CA VAL A 39 9.65 -1.53 3.69
C VAL A 39 10.57 -1.47 2.48
N ARG A 40 11.72 -0.83 2.63
CA ARG A 40 12.77 -0.83 1.59
C ARG A 40 13.45 -2.20 1.55
N LYS A 41 13.45 -2.83 0.38
CA LYS A 41 14.25 -4.03 0.11
C LYS A 41 15.73 -3.66 0.02
N LYS A 42 16.60 -4.67 0.14
CA LYS A 42 18.05 -4.53 -0.11
C LYS A 42 18.36 -4.03 -1.53
N THR A 43 17.47 -4.29 -2.49
CA THR A 43 17.57 -3.83 -3.89
C THR A 43 17.23 -2.35 -4.07
N GLY A 44 16.72 -1.68 -3.02
CA GLY A 44 16.23 -0.30 -3.09
C GLY A 44 14.73 -0.19 -3.35
N ASP A 45 14.08 -1.25 -3.82
CA ASP A 45 12.63 -1.24 -4.11
C ASP A 45 11.78 -1.12 -2.84
N LEU A 46 10.65 -0.42 -2.95
CA LEU A 46 9.66 -0.34 -1.90
C LEU A 46 8.72 -1.55 -1.97
N ARG A 47 8.53 -2.23 -0.83
CA ARG A 47 7.53 -3.28 -0.66
C ARG A 47 6.41 -2.77 0.23
N LEU A 48 5.17 -2.82 -0.28
CA LEU A 48 3.99 -2.56 0.52
C LEU A 48 3.68 -3.77 1.40
N CYS A 49 3.46 -3.53 2.69
CA CYS A 49 3.04 -4.50 3.70
C CYS A 49 1.78 -3.97 4.39
N VAL A 50 0.76 -4.82 4.52
CA VAL A 50 -0.44 -4.50 5.32
C VAL A 50 -0.22 -5.04 6.72
N ASP A 51 -0.38 -4.20 7.74
CA ASP A 51 -0.24 -4.61 9.13
C ASP A 51 -1.56 -5.17 9.65
N TYR A 52 -1.67 -6.50 9.62
CA TYR A 52 -2.86 -7.26 10.07
C TYR A 52 -2.79 -7.67 11.55
N ARG A 53 -1.84 -7.12 12.29
CA ARG A 53 -1.57 -7.52 13.68
C ARG A 53 -2.71 -7.17 14.63
#